data_AF-A0A934NB51-F1
#
_entry.id   AF-A0A934NB51-F1
#
_cell.length_a   1.000
_cell.length_b   1.000
_cell.length_c   1.000
_cell.angle_alpha   90.00
_cell.angle_beta   90.00
_cell.angle_gamma   90.00
#
_symmetry.space_group_name_H-M   'P 1'
#
loop_
_entity.id
_entity.type
_entity.pdbx_description
1 polymer ?
#
loop_
_entity_poly.entity_id
_entity_poly.type
_entity_poly.pdbx_seq_one_letter_code
_entity_poly.pdbx_strand_id
1 'polypeptide(L)'
;MRLKMFKNTSFPIIIGLVLILISCGNGMKSIKYQEQSIKTDDGGPMTAESKSPTADLSQEPLKIGANQTENYIKLLRGKRVGVVGNQSSVIFKDGNRKNAKGTAYTHLVDSLLSLNINVKKVFSPEHGFRGTADAGEEIKDGLDPKTNLPIVSLYGDNKKPTPAQLQGLNILVFDIQDVGVRFYTYISTLHYVMEACAEANIPLLILDRPNPNGHYIDGPILEKTHTSFVGMHPIPIAHGMTIAEYAQMINGEKWLKNGIQCALTIISMENYTHQMPYSLPIKPSPNLPNDQSIALYPSLCFFEGTNVSVGRGTDTQFQVFGSPELDKNQFKYRFTPQSTLGAKTPPQLGKLCYGKDLTQTNVAPGINLEYVIKAYAHTANKTTFFNSFFVKLAGTSQLQKQIAQGLSEKEIKATWATGLEKFKKIRERYVLYP
;
A
#
# COMPACT_ATOMS: atom_id res chain seq x y z
N MET A 1 56.48 -17.62 11.34
CA MET A 1 57.07 -18.06 12.62
C MET A 1 56.39 -17.24 13.71
N ARG A 2 55.45 -17.69 14.56
CA ARG A 2 55.12 -19.00 15.14
C ARG A 2 53.59 -19.22 15.15
N LEU A 3 53.19 -20.48 14.97
CA LEU A 3 51.88 -21.05 15.30
C LEU A 3 51.63 -21.10 16.82
N LYS A 4 50.35 -21.13 17.22
CA LYS A 4 49.70 -22.10 18.13
C LYS A 4 48.21 -21.73 18.27
N MET A 5 47.28 -22.49 17.68
CA MET A 5 46.64 -23.73 18.15
C MET A 5 45.43 -23.53 19.09
N PHE A 6 44.29 -24.02 18.58
CA PHE A 6 42.99 -24.37 19.17
C PHE A 6 42.93 -24.74 20.66
N LYS A 7 41.77 -24.45 21.27
CA LYS A 7 40.99 -25.42 22.07
C LYS A 7 39.51 -25.04 22.17
N ASN A 8 38.67 -25.96 21.66
CA ASN A 8 37.25 -26.10 21.94
C ASN A 8 37.01 -26.42 23.42
N THR A 9 35.90 -25.91 23.97
CA THR A 9 35.22 -26.58 25.10
C THR A 9 33.71 -26.46 24.95
N SER A 10 33.13 -27.63 24.77
CA SER A 10 31.72 -28.02 24.76
C SER A 10 30.99 -27.55 26.02
N PHE A 11 29.79 -26.99 25.87
CA PHE A 11 28.84 -26.78 26.98
C PHE A 11 27.64 -27.72 26.79
N PRO A 12 27.23 -28.48 27.82
CA PRO A 12 26.16 -29.45 27.70
C PRO A 12 24.78 -28.82 27.80
N ILE A 13 23.88 -29.46 27.05
CA ILE A 13 22.44 -29.32 27.00
C ILE A 13 21.82 -29.52 28.40
N ILE A 14 21.00 -28.59 28.87
CA ILE A 14 19.98 -28.84 29.89
C ILE A 14 18.61 -28.51 29.30
N ILE A 15 17.87 -29.58 29.02
CA ILE A 15 16.46 -29.60 28.64
C ILE A 15 15.65 -29.37 29.92
N GLY A 16 14.95 -28.24 30.00
CA GLY A 16 13.95 -27.95 31.03
C GLY A 16 12.56 -27.89 30.42
N LEU A 17 11.90 -29.03 30.35
CA LEU A 17 10.50 -29.18 29.96
C LEU A 17 9.62 -28.76 31.16
N VAL A 18 8.89 -27.65 31.06
CA VAL A 18 7.84 -27.31 32.03
C VAL A 18 6.52 -27.18 31.27
N LEU A 19 5.75 -28.27 31.33
CA LEU A 19 4.33 -28.33 30.97
C LEU A 19 3.53 -27.74 32.13
N ILE A 20 2.84 -26.62 31.90
CA ILE A 20 1.73 -26.17 32.75
C ILE A 20 0.46 -26.19 31.90
N LEU A 21 -0.33 -27.23 32.14
CA LEU A 21 -1.73 -27.33 31.74
C LEU A 21 -2.56 -26.50 32.72
N ILE A 22 -3.19 -25.43 32.24
CA ILE A 22 -4.36 -24.85 32.91
C ILE A 22 -5.48 -24.77 31.88
N SER A 23 -6.34 -25.78 31.99
CA SER A 23 -7.71 -25.81 31.51
C SER A 23 -8.57 -24.89 32.38
N CYS A 24 -9.39 -24.05 31.76
CA CYS A 24 -10.67 -23.61 32.30
C CYS A 24 -11.53 -23.09 31.14
N GLY A 25 -12.41 -23.96 30.65
CA GLY A 25 -13.56 -23.59 29.83
C GLY A 25 -14.75 -23.22 30.71
N ASN A 26 -15.51 -22.23 30.25
CA ASN A 26 -16.95 -21.97 30.44
C ASN A 26 -17.16 -20.47 30.22
N GLY A 27 -18.20 -19.98 29.57
CA GLY A 27 -19.38 -20.57 28.97
C GLY A 27 -20.20 -19.36 28.52
N MET A 28 -20.47 -19.27 27.23
CA MET A 28 -21.17 -18.12 26.64
C MET A 28 -22.66 -18.20 27.00
N LYS A 29 -23.12 -17.30 27.86
CA LYS A 29 -24.56 -17.11 28.13
C LYS A 29 -25.11 -16.04 27.19
N SER A 30 -26.05 -16.45 26.34
CA SER A 30 -26.91 -15.58 25.56
C SER A 30 -27.87 -14.82 26.49
N ILE A 31 -27.92 -13.50 26.34
CA ILE A 31 -28.90 -12.65 27.02
C ILE A 31 -30.09 -12.48 26.07
N LYS A 32 -31.25 -13.00 26.48
CA LYS A 32 -32.55 -12.72 25.87
C LYS A 32 -33.00 -11.33 26.31
N TYR A 33 -33.27 -10.42 25.37
CA TYR A 33 -33.99 -9.18 25.66
C TYR A 33 -35.49 -9.49 25.77
N GLN A 34 -36.09 -9.12 26.91
CA GLN A 34 -37.55 -9.04 27.07
C GLN A 34 -37.99 -7.62 26.69
N GLU A 35 -38.89 -7.52 25.72
CA GLU A 35 -39.63 -6.28 25.44
C GLU A 35 -40.69 -6.07 26.54
N GLN A 36 -40.64 -4.94 27.23
CA GLN A 36 -41.76 -4.40 27.99
C GLN A 36 -42.31 -3.19 27.24
N SER A 37 -43.55 -3.35 26.77
CA SER A 37 -44.35 -2.32 26.13
C SER A 37 -44.82 -1.27 27.16
N ILE A 38 -44.46 -0.01 26.94
CA ILE A 38 -45.16 1.14 27.55
C ILE A 38 -45.90 1.85 26.42
N LYS A 39 -47.23 1.91 26.55
CA LYS A 39 -48.11 2.72 25.71
C LYS A 39 -48.16 4.14 26.26
N THR A 40 -47.97 5.13 25.39
CA THR A 40 -48.62 6.45 25.49
C THR A 40 -48.88 6.97 24.08
N ASP A 41 -50.13 7.32 23.85
CA ASP A 41 -50.71 7.87 22.63
C ASP A 41 -50.26 9.32 22.33
N ASP A 42 -50.20 9.57 21.02
CA ASP A 42 -50.62 10.74 20.25
C ASP A 42 -49.91 12.10 20.30
N GLY A 43 -49.30 12.42 19.14
CA GLY A 43 -48.94 13.77 18.68
C GLY A 43 -47.91 13.77 17.54
N GLY A 44 -48.27 13.35 16.32
CA GLY A 44 -47.39 13.34 15.13
C GLY A 44 -47.17 14.73 14.48
N PRO A 45 -46.62 14.83 13.23
CA PRO A 45 -45.94 13.84 12.42
C PRO A 45 -44.61 14.32 11.74
N MET A 46 -43.95 13.38 11.05
CA MET A 46 -42.93 13.55 9.99
C MET A 46 -41.45 13.63 10.41
N THR A 47 -40.93 12.55 10.98
CA THR A 47 -39.53 12.17 10.74
C THR A 47 -39.49 11.26 9.52
N ALA A 48 -38.88 11.73 8.43
CA ALA A 48 -38.55 10.90 7.28
C ALA A 48 -37.72 9.70 7.75
N GLU A 49 -38.29 8.51 7.63
CA GLU A 49 -37.59 7.26 7.82
C GLU A 49 -36.41 7.22 6.83
N SER A 50 -35.20 7.39 7.38
CA SER A 50 -33.98 6.94 6.71
C SER A 50 -34.05 5.42 6.64
N LYS A 51 -34.68 4.91 5.58
CA LYS A 51 -34.47 3.54 5.12
C LYS A 51 -32.99 3.41 4.82
N SER A 52 -32.26 2.81 5.75
CA SER A 52 -30.98 2.17 5.48
C SER A 52 -31.17 1.29 4.23
N PRO A 53 -30.49 1.55 3.11
CA PRO A 53 -30.47 0.59 2.04
C PRO A 53 -29.51 -0.52 2.48
N THR A 54 -30.05 -1.52 3.17
CA THR A 54 -29.46 -2.86 3.15
C THR A 54 -29.62 -3.38 1.72
N ALA A 55 -28.70 -2.94 0.85
CA ALA A 55 -28.50 -3.52 -0.47
C ALA A 55 -27.89 -4.91 -0.27
N ASP A 56 -28.76 -5.88 -0.03
CA ASP A 56 -28.49 -7.29 -0.31
C ASP A 56 -28.49 -7.44 -1.84
N LEU A 57 -27.38 -7.03 -2.45
CA LEU A 57 -27.03 -7.50 -3.79
C LEU A 57 -26.18 -8.73 -3.58
N SER A 58 -26.67 -9.87 -4.03
CA SER A 58 -25.90 -11.08 -4.28
C SER A 58 -24.77 -10.77 -5.27
N GLN A 59 -23.70 -10.12 -4.80
CA GLN A 59 -22.55 -9.81 -5.63
C GLN A 59 -21.79 -11.11 -5.85
N GLU A 60 -21.83 -11.59 -7.09
CA GLU A 60 -20.85 -12.55 -7.62
C GLU A 60 -19.46 -12.16 -7.10
N PRO A 61 -18.65 -13.12 -6.69
CA PRO A 61 -17.48 -12.77 -5.91
C PRO A 61 -16.41 -12.10 -6.82
N LEU A 62 -15.69 -11.13 -6.27
CA LEU A 62 -14.68 -10.29 -6.94
C LEU A 62 -13.62 -11.08 -7.71
N LYS A 63 -13.60 -11.11 -9.03
CA LYS A 63 -12.57 -11.84 -9.79
C LYS A 63 -11.47 -10.89 -10.28
N ILE A 64 -10.29 -10.95 -9.66
CA ILE A 64 -9.14 -10.10 -10.05
C ILE A 64 -8.58 -10.47 -11.44
N GLY A 65 -7.84 -9.55 -12.07
CA GLY A 65 -7.31 -9.76 -13.42
C GLY A 65 -6.42 -11.00 -13.54
N ALA A 66 -5.56 -11.26 -12.55
CA ALA A 66 -4.69 -12.44 -12.54
C ALA A 66 -5.45 -13.78 -12.50
N ASN A 67 -6.66 -13.80 -11.94
CA ASN A 67 -7.52 -14.98 -11.84
C ASN A 67 -8.27 -15.31 -13.14
N GLN A 68 -8.25 -14.43 -14.13
CA GLN A 68 -8.91 -14.61 -15.43
C GLN A 68 -7.94 -15.16 -16.50
N THR A 69 -7.30 -16.29 -16.20
CA THR A 69 -6.24 -16.88 -17.06
C THR A 69 -6.65 -17.06 -18.52
N GLU A 70 -7.90 -17.44 -18.76
CA GLU A 70 -8.53 -17.62 -20.06
C GLU A 70 -8.46 -16.36 -20.93
N ASN A 71 -8.48 -15.18 -20.31
CA ASN A 71 -8.53 -13.89 -20.99
C ASN A 71 -7.16 -13.41 -21.46
N TYR A 72 -6.06 -13.88 -20.86
CA TYR A 72 -4.72 -13.43 -21.22
C TYR A 72 -3.76 -14.50 -21.70
N ILE A 73 -3.99 -15.79 -21.40
CA ILE A 73 -3.03 -16.84 -21.78
C ILE A 73 -2.83 -16.92 -23.31
N LYS A 74 -3.88 -16.71 -24.10
CA LYS A 74 -3.78 -16.67 -25.56
C LYS A 74 -2.89 -15.52 -26.06
N LEU A 75 -2.88 -14.39 -25.35
CA LEU A 75 -2.04 -13.23 -25.66
C LEU A 75 -0.56 -13.51 -25.40
N LEU A 76 -0.24 -14.45 -24.49
CA LEU A 76 1.13 -14.75 -24.06
C LEU A 76 1.77 -15.93 -24.79
N ARG A 77 0.98 -16.85 -25.38
CA ARG A 77 1.51 -18.03 -26.08
C ARG A 77 2.44 -17.62 -27.23
N GLY A 78 3.56 -18.32 -27.35
CA GLY A 78 4.58 -18.07 -28.38
C GLY A 78 5.40 -16.79 -28.19
N LYS A 79 5.07 -15.93 -27.20
CA LYS A 79 5.81 -14.71 -26.90
C LYS A 79 6.87 -14.94 -25.83
N ARG A 80 7.97 -14.20 -25.90
CA ARG A 80 8.96 -14.09 -24.82
C ARG A 80 8.46 -13.06 -23.81
N VAL A 81 8.06 -13.52 -22.63
CA VAL A 81 7.34 -12.71 -21.63
C VAL A 81 8.28 -12.20 -20.54
N GLY A 82 8.22 -10.90 -20.25
CA GLY A 82 8.72 -10.34 -18.99
C GLY A 82 7.59 -10.14 -17.99
N VAL A 83 7.83 -10.31 -16.70
CA VAL A 83 6.82 -10.07 -15.66
C VAL A 83 7.34 -9.05 -14.67
N VAL A 84 6.62 -7.94 -14.51
CA VAL A 84 6.80 -6.98 -13.42
C VAL A 84 5.90 -7.42 -12.27
N GLY A 85 6.53 -7.87 -11.18
CA GLY A 85 5.82 -8.50 -10.06
C GLY A 85 6.59 -8.52 -8.75
N ASN A 86 5.88 -8.82 -7.68
CA ASN A 86 6.40 -9.02 -6.32
C ASN A 86 5.62 -10.14 -5.62
N GLN A 87 5.74 -10.25 -4.29
CA GLN A 87 5.07 -11.30 -3.52
C GLN A 87 3.54 -11.29 -3.63
N SER A 88 2.94 -10.17 -4.05
CA SER A 88 1.49 -10.05 -4.24
C SER A 88 1.01 -10.56 -5.61
N SER A 89 1.92 -10.83 -6.54
CA SER A 89 1.64 -11.28 -7.90
C SER A 89 1.18 -12.74 -7.93
N VAL A 90 -0.03 -12.99 -7.44
CA VAL A 90 -0.56 -14.35 -7.23
C VAL A 90 -1.91 -14.56 -7.89
N ILE A 91 -2.18 -15.81 -8.24
CA ILE A 91 -3.49 -16.33 -8.65
C ILE A 91 -4.07 -17.11 -7.46
N PHE A 92 -5.25 -16.71 -6.99
CA PHE A 92 -5.91 -17.35 -5.86
C PHE A 92 -6.65 -18.63 -6.30
N LYS A 93 -6.47 -19.73 -5.57
CA LYS A 93 -7.01 -21.05 -5.95
C LYS A 93 -8.51 -21.21 -5.70
N ASP A 94 -9.03 -20.61 -4.63
CA ASP A 94 -10.44 -20.73 -4.27
C ASP A 94 -11.34 -19.72 -4.99
N GLY A 95 -10.81 -19.04 -6.03
CA GLY A 95 -11.55 -18.14 -6.90
C GLY A 95 -12.48 -17.19 -6.13
N ASN A 96 -12.00 -16.58 -5.02
CA ASN A 96 -12.63 -15.52 -4.22
C ASN A 96 -13.29 -15.89 -2.89
N ARG A 97 -12.94 -16.99 -2.24
CA ARG A 97 -13.56 -17.33 -0.96
C ARG A 97 -12.73 -16.88 0.23
N LYS A 98 -13.00 -15.63 0.63
CA LYS A 98 -12.65 -14.97 1.90
C LYS A 98 -11.31 -14.24 1.88
N ASN A 99 -11.42 -12.94 2.14
CA ASN A 99 -10.38 -11.97 2.53
C ASN A 99 -9.72 -12.34 3.88
N ALA A 100 -9.43 -13.62 4.10
CA ALA A 100 -8.98 -14.16 5.38
C ALA A 100 -7.57 -14.72 5.26
N LYS A 101 -6.80 -14.62 6.35
CA LYS A 101 -5.53 -15.32 6.53
C LYS A 101 -5.71 -16.80 6.19
N GLY A 102 -4.93 -17.31 5.22
CA GLY A 102 -4.95 -18.72 4.82
C GLY A 102 -5.47 -19.00 3.40
N THR A 103 -5.75 -17.98 2.58
CA THR A 103 -6.11 -18.19 1.16
C THR A 103 -4.98 -18.90 0.41
N ALA A 104 -5.27 -20.04 -0.20
CA ALA A 104 -4.32 -20.75 -1.03
C ALA A 104 -4.12 -20.02 -2.36
N TYR A 105 -2.86 -19.82 -2.76
CA TYR A 105 -2.52 -19.17 -4.02
C TYR A 105 -1.33 -19.86 -4.69
N THR A 106 -1.15 -19.58 -5.98
CA THR A 106 0.06 -19.87 -6.72
C THR A 106 0.59 -18.55 -7.28
N HIS A 107 1.89 -18.31 -7.16
CA HIS A 107 2.49 -17.12 -7.73
C HIS A 107 2.32 -17.09 -9.27
N LEU A 108 2.01 -15.94 -9.86
CA LEU A 108 1.70 -15.76 -11.28
C LEU A 108 2.76 -16.38 -12.18
N VAL A 109 4.04 -16.07 -11.93
CA VAL A 109 5.17 -16.64 -12.70
C VAL A 109 5.18 -18.17 -12.67
N ASP A 110 4.91 -18.78 -11.52
CA ASP A 110 4.89 -20.24 -11.40
C ASP A 110 3.74 -20.83 -12.22
N SER A 111 2.56 -20.18 -12.17
CA SER A 111 1.40 -20.54 -12.98
C SER A 111 1.67 -20.42 -14.48
N LEU A 112 2.27 -19.30 -14.92
CA LEU A 112 2.62 -19.07 -16.34
C LEU A 112 3.60 -20.13 -16.85
N LEU A 113 4.64 -20.46 -16.08
CA LEU A 113 5.59 -21.52 -16.43
C LEU A 113 4.91 -22.88 -16.52
N SER A 114 4.02 -23.21 -15.57
CA SER A 114 3.26 -24.48 -15.59
C SER A 114 2.32 -24.61 -16.81
N LEU A 115 1.91 -23.47 -17.37
CA LEU A 115 1.10 -23.37 -18.58
C LEU A 115 1.96 -23.27 -19.86
N ASN A 116 3.26 -23.58 -19.77
CA ASN A 116 4.22 -23.52 -20.88
C ASN A 116 4.35 -22.13 -21.52
N ILE A 117 4.11 -21.06 -20.76
CA ILE A 117 4.40 -19.70 -21.21
C ILE A 117 5.90 -19.44 -21.07
N ASN A 118 6.50 -18.86 -22.11
CA ASN A 118 7.93 -18.62 -22.22
C ASN A 118 8.35 -17.35 -21.45
N VAL A 119 8.25 -17.41 -20.12
CA VAL A 119 8.74 -16.35 -19.22
C VAL A 119 10.26 -16.32 -19.27
N LYS A 120 10.84 -15.14 -19.54
CA LYS A 120 12.29 -14.97 -19.72
C LYS A 120 12.99 -14.30 -18.56
N LYS A 121 12.31 -13.38 -17.88
CA LYS A 121 12.84 -12.66 -16.71
C LYS A 121 11.73 -11.98 -15.95
N VAL A 122 12.04 -11.67 -14.70
CA VAL A 122 11.18 -10.96 -13.76
C VAL A 122 11.80 -9.60 -13.46
N PHE A 123 10.95 -8.59 -13.33
CA PHE A 123 11.30 -7.28 -12.82
C PHE A 123 10.57 -7.08 -11.50
N SER A 124 11.27 -6.66 -10.45
CA SER A 124 10.65 -6.50 -9.13
C SER A 124 10.98 -5.13 -8.54
N PRO A 125 9.99 -4.37 -8.03
CA PRO A 125 10.24 -3.08 -7.39
C PRO A 125 10.83 -3.29 -5.98
N GLU A 126 10.58 -2.35 -5.07
CA GLU A 126 10.92 -2.50 -3.65
C GLU A 126 10.31 -3.76 -3.00
N HIS A 127 10.91 -4.21 -1.89
CA HIS A 127 10.52 -5.39 -1.09
C HIS A 127 10.67 -6.76 -1.76
N GLY A 128 11.00 -6.79 -3.05
CA GLY A 128 11.52 -7.97 -3.75
C GLY A 128 10.45 -8.94 -4.25
N PHE A 129 10.90 -9.92 -5.01
CA PHE A 129 10.00 -10.76 -5.82
C PHE A 129 9.19 -11.76 -5.02
N ARG A 130 9.79 -12.41 -4.02
CA ARG A 130 9.14 -13.44 -3.19
C ARG A 130 8.86 -12.96 -1.75
N GLY A 131 9.01 -11.66 -1.49
CA GLY A 131 8.63 -11.04 -0.21
C GLY A 131 9.58 -11.34 0.97
N THR A 132 10.81 -11.75 0.68
CA THR A 132 11.84 -12.06 1.68
C THR A 132 12.83 -10.92 1.90
N ALA A 133 12.71 -9.78 1.19
CA ALA A 133 13.61 -8.64 1.32
C ALA A 133 13.06 -7.55 2.26
N ASP A 134 13.96 -6.86 2.97
CA ASP A 134 13.60 -5.82 3.93
C ASP A 134 13.11 -4.52 3.24
N ALA A 135 12.50 -3.61 4.02
CA ALA A 135 12.08 -2.31 3.52
C ALA A 135 13.28 -1.38 3.26
N GLY A 136 13.39 -0.88 2.02
CA GLY A 136 14.47 0.02 1.62
C GLY A 136 15.82 -0.67 1.34
N GLU A 137 15.90 -2.00 1.44
CA GLU A 137 17.10 -2.74 1.01
C GLU A 137 17.17 -2.83 -0.52
N GLU A 138 18.37 -2.65 -1.06
CA GLU A 138 18.66 -2.99 -2.44
C GLU A 138 18.45 -4.49 -2.64
N ILE A 139 17.38 -4.85 -3.35
CA ILE A 139 17.28 -6.18 -3.92
C ILE A 139 18.31 -6.21 -5.05
N LYS A 140 19.36 -7.02 -4.90
CA LYS A 140 20.32 -7.21 -5.98
C LYS A 140 19.70 -8.06 -7.08
N ASP A 141 20.11 -7.79 -8.31
CA ASP A 141 19.84 -8.68 -9.43
C ASP A 141 20.27 -10.10 -9.05
N GLY A 142 19.48 -11.09 -9.47
CA GLY A 142 19.68 -12.46 -9.03
C GLY A 142 18.89 -13.46 -9.83
N LEU A 143 18.82 -14.69 -9.31
CA LEU A 143 18.02 -15.76 -9.88
C LEU A 143 16.94 -16.14 -8.87
N ASP A 144 15.71 -16.32 -9.35
CA ASP A 144 14.64 -16.90 -8.54
C ASP A 144 15.00 -18.36 -8.22
N PRO A 145 15.20 -18.75 -6.94
CA PRO A 145 15.69 -20.09 -6.61
C PRO A 145 14.78 -21.23 -7.08
N LYS A 146 13.47 -20.95 -7.24
CA LYS A 146 12.47 -21.94 -7.65
C LYS A 146 12.45 -22.16 -9.17
N THR A 147 12.53 -21.09 -9.95
CA THR A 147 12.33 -21.14 -11.41
C THR A 147 13.64 -20.93 -12.20
N ASN A 148 14.71 -20.53 -11.52
CA ASN A 148 15.99 -20.12 -12.10
C ASN A 148 15.88 -18.94 -13.09
N LEU A 149 14.78 -18.18 -13.02
CA LEU A 149 14.58 -16.99 -13.85
C LEU A 149 15.42 -15.83 -13.33
N PRO A 150 16.04 -15.02 -14.22
CA PRO A 150 16.65 -13.75 -13.84
C PRO A 150 15.62 -12.81 -13.20
N ILE A 151 15.98 -12.23 -12.07
CA ILE A 151 15.28 -11.16 -11.39
C ILE A 151 16.09 -9.88 -11.57
N VAL A 152 15.45 -8.86 -12.14
CA VAL A 152 15.97 -7.51 -12.29
C VAL A 152 15.31 -6.62 -11.24
N SER A 153 16.10 -5.94 -10.42
CA SER A 153 15.55 -5.00 -9.43
C SER A 153 15.24 -3.65 -10.08
N LEU A 154 14.03 -3.15 -9.83
CA LEU A 154 13.56 -1.83 -10.23
C LEU A 154 13.59 -0.83 -9.06
N TYR A 155 14.67 -0.84 -8.29
CA TYR A 155 14.88 0.01 -7.12
C TYR A 155 16.27 0.66 -7.13
N GLY A 156 16.52 1.56 -6.18
CA GLY A 156 17.80 2.29 -6.10
C GLY A 156 18.04 3.12 -7.35
N ASP A 157 19.19 2.94 -8.01
CA ASP A 157 19.53 3.66 -9.24
C ASP A 157 18.90 3.05 -10.51
N ASN A 158 18.28 1.86 -10.42
CA ASN A 158 17.71 1.14 -11.56
C ASN A 158 16.17 1.16 -11.59
N LYS A 159 15.51 2.29 -11.32
CA LYS A 159 14.04 2.39 -11.20
C LYS A 159 13.26 2.16 -12.51
N LYS A 160 13.92 2.30 -13.67
CA LYS A 160 13.35 2.15 -15.02
C LYS A 160 14.04 0.99 -15.73
N PRO A 161 13.31 0.02 -16.32
CA PRO A 161 13.93 -1.03 -17.13
C PRO A 161 14.81 -0.43 -18.23
N THR A 162 16.05 -0.88 -18.32
CA THR A 162 16.97 -0.43 -19.38
C THR A 162 16.65 -1.13 -20.71
N PRO A 163 17.04 -0.55 -21.86
CA PRO A 163 16.88 -1.21 -23.16
C PRO A 163 17.50 -2.61 -23.21
N ALA A 164 18.67 -2.80 -22.58
CA ALA A 164 19.33 -4.11 -22.48
C ALA A 164 18.52 -5.11 -21.64
N GLN A 165 17.89 -4.65 -20.55
CA GLN A 165 17.03 -5.50 -19.73
C GLN A 165 15.75 -5.89 -20.49
N LEU A 166 15.23 -5.04 -21.38
CA LEU A 166 14.05 -5.34 -22.20
C LEU A 166 14.36 -6.17 -23.46
N GLN A 167 15.63 -6.28 -23.85
CA GLN A 167 16.03 -6.94 -25.09
C GLN A 167 15.50 -8.38 -25.20
N GLY A 168 14.89 -8.67 -26.35
CA GLY A 168 14.35 -9.98 -26.67
C GLY A 168 13.06 -10.33 -25.93
N LEU A 169 12.39 -9.37 -25.29
CA LEU A 169 11.02 -9.54 -24.81
C LEU A 169 10.03 -9.08 -25.89
N ASN A 170 8.87 -9.74 -25.95
CA ASN A 170 7.80 -9.38 -26.88
C ASN A 170 6.60 -8.73 -26.19
N ILE A 171 6.49 -8.90 -24.86
CA ILE A 171 5.43 -8.35 -24.02
C ILE A 171 5.90 -8.30 -22.57
N LEU A 172 5.51 -7.27 -21.83
CA LEU A 172 5.62 -7.25 -20.38
C LEU A 172 4.24 -7.43 -19.75
N VAL A 173 4.18 -8.16 -18.65
CA VAL A 173 2.99 -8.29 -17.80
C VAL A 173 3.24 -7.51 -16.52
N PHE A 174 2.32 -6.65 -16.10
CA PHE A 174 2.36 -5.94 -14.83
C PHE A 174 1.26 -6.47 -13.93
N ASP A 175 1.63 -7.03 -12.77
CA ASP A 175 0.70 -7.59 -11.79
C ASP A 175 1.21 -7.31 -10.37
N ILE A 176 0.80 -6.19 -9.76
CA ILE A 176 1.25 -5.82 -8.41
C ILE A 176 0.07 -5.21 -7.64
N GLN A 177 -0.12 -5.64 -6.39
CA GLN A 177 -1.10 -5.04 -5.48
C GLN A 177 -0.59 -3.71 -4.93
N ASP A 178 -1.28 -2.63 -5.28
CA ASP A 178 -1.05 -1.28 -4.75
C ASP A 178 -1.92 -0.99 -3.51
N VAL A 179 -1.79 0.19 -2.89
CA VAL A 179 -2.61 0.61 -1.74
C VAL A 179 -3.38 1.91 -1.96
N GLY A 180 -3.32 2.52 -3.15
CA GLY A 180 -4.14 3.66 -3.54
C GLY A 180 -3.63 5.02 -3.08
N VAL A 181 -2.32 5.13 -2.83
CA VAL A 181 -1.73 6.34 -2.23
C VAL A 181 -0.51 6.77 -3.03
N ARG A 182 -0.47 8.05 -3.42
CA ARG A 182 0.52 8.62 -4.35
C ARG A 182 1.98 8.35 -3.99
N PHE A 183 2.30 8.35 -2.70
CA PHE A 183 3.64 8.09 -2.19
C PHE A 183 3.95 6.60 -1.94
N TYR A 184 3.05 5.70 -2.32
CA TYR A 184 3.34 4.28 -2.44
C TYR A 184 3.86 3.97 -3.85
N THR A 185 5.10 3.51 -3.97
CA THR A 185 5.89 3.75 -5.19
C THR A 185 5.62 2.80 -6.36
N TYR A 186 4.71 1.82 -6.22
CA TYR A 186 4.40 0.91 -7.32
C TYR A 186 3.75 1.61 -8.52
N ILE A 187 2.98 2.69 -8.30
CA ILE A 187 2.47 3.53 -9.39
C ILE A 187 3.58 4.34 -10.10
N SER A 188 4.68 4.63 -9.40
CA SER A 188 5.89 5.23 -9.99
C SER A 188 6.71 4.21 -10.76
N THR A 189 6.80 2.96 -10.27
CA THR A 189 7.35 1.84 -11.05
C THR A 189 6.53 1.63 -12.33
N LEU A 190 5.20 1.65 -12.24
CA LEU A 190 4.32 1.55 -13.42
C LEU A 190 4.63 2.63 -14.46
N HIS A 191 4.79 3.90 -14.05
CA HIS A 191 5.20 4.99 -14.95
C HIS A 191 6.47 4.63 -15.73
N TYR A 192 7.54 4.23 -15.02
CA TYR A 192 8.82 3.94 -15.67
C TYR A 192 8.75 2.70 -16.56
N VAL A 193 8.00 1.66 -16.15
CA VAL A 193 7.75 0.48 -16.98
C VAL A 193 7.00 0.86 -18.25
N MET A 194 5.94 1.66 -18.15
CA MET A 194 5.18 2.14 -19.30
C MET A 194 6.06 2.96 -20.24
N GLU A 195 6.90 3.86 -19.70
CA GLU A 195 7.84 4.65 -20.50
C GLU A 195 8.83 3.76 -21.25
N ALA A 196 9.47 2.82 -20.55
CA ALA A 196 10.44 1.91 -21.16
C ALA A 196 9.80 0.98 -22.21
N CYS A 197 8.58 0.49 -21.95
CA CYS A 197 7.78 -0.28 -22.90
C CYS A 197 7.44 0.55 -24.16
N ALA A 198 7.02 1.80 -23.99
CA ALA A 198 6.72 2.70 -25.10
C ALA A 198 7.97 2.99 -25.96
N GLU A 199 9.12 3.28 -25.33
CA GLU A 199 10.39 3.50 -26.01
C GLU A 199 10.88 2.26 -26.78
N ALA A 200 10.65 1.07 -26.23
CA ALA A 200 11.06 -0.20 -26.82
C ALA A 200 10.04 -0.81 -27.81
N ASN A 201 8.87 -0.18 -28.01
CA ASN A 201 7.73 -0.74 -28.74
C ASN A 201 7.30 -2.13 -28.23
N ILE A 202 7.37 -2.34 -26.90
CA ILE A 202 6.92 -3.57 -26.26
C ILE A 202 5.56 -3.30 -25.61
N PRO A 203 4.49 -4.03 -25.98
CA PRO A 203 3.19 -3.87 -25.33
C PRO A 203 3.25 -4.28 -23.85
N LEU A 204 2.40 -3.64 -23.05
CA LEU A 204 2.24 -3.90 -21.63
C LEU A 204 0.85 -4.46 -21.35
N LEU A 205 0.79 -5.67 -20.81
CA LEU A 205 -0.43 -6.30 -20.29
C LEU A 205 -0.54 -6.01 -18.80
N ILE A 206 -1.62 -5.38 -18.35
CA ILE A 206 -1.88 -5.10 -16.94
C ILE A 206 -2.96 -6.06 -16.43
N LEU A 207 -2.64 -6.79 -15.36
CA LEU A 207 -3.60 -7.61 -14.63
C LEU A 207 -4.09 -6.79 -13.44
N ASP A 208 -5.30 -6.25 -13.55
CA ASP A 208 -5.74 -5.24 -12.60
C ASP A 208 -6.12 -5.83 -11.23
N ARG A 209 -5.98 -5.00 -10.19
CA ARG A 209 -6.20 -5.37 -8.78
C ARG A 209 -6.97 -4.27 -8.04
N PRO A 210 -7.69 -4.63 -6.96
CA PRO A 210 -8.47 -3.67 -6.18
C PRO A 210 -7.59 -2.58 -5.58
N ASN A 211 -8.13 -1.37 -5.46
CA ASN A 211 -7.53 -0.33 -4.64
C ASN A 211 -8.20 -0.35 -3.25
N PRO A 212 -7.48 -0.69 -2.16
CA PRO A 212 -8.07 -0.72 -0.81
C PRO A 212 -8.52 0.66 -0.31
N ASN A 213 -7.97 1.75 -0.86
CA ASN A 213 -8.37 3.13 -0.64
C ASN A 213 -9.12 3.71 -1.87
N GLY A 214 -9.76 2.86 -2.69
CA GLY A 214 -10.45 3.25 -3.93
C GLY A 214 -11.72 4.08 -3.72
N HIS A 215 -12.32 3.97 -2.54
CA HIS A 215 -13.65 4.51 -2.18
C HIS A 215 -13.68 6.03 -1.91
N TYR A 216 -12.53 6.71 -2.00
CA TYR A 216 -12.46 8.16 -1.82
C TYR A 216 -11.29 8.80 -2.58
N ILE A 217 -11.33 10.12 -2.69
CA ILE A 217 -10.28 10.95 -3.29
C ILE A 217 -10.01 12.10 -2.32
N ASP A 218 -8.76 12.27 -1.89
CA ASP A 218 -8.40 13.34 -0.94
C ASP A 218 -6.90 13.71 -0.99
N GLY A 219 -6.61 14.90 -0.49
CA GLY A 219 -5.26 15.46 -0.37
C GLY A 219 -4.88 16.44 -1.48
N PRO A 220 -3.81 17.22 -1.26
CA PRO A 220 -3.32 18.20 -2.23
C PRO A 220 -2.87 17.55 -3.54
N ILE A 221 -3.16 18.23 -4.65
CA ILE A 221 -2.63 17.88 -5.97
C ILE A 221 -1.13 18.12 -6.00
N LEU A 222 -0.35 17.15 -6.52
CA LEU A 222 1.08 17.33 -6.69
C LEU A 222 1.39 18.49 -7.64
N GLU A 223 2.20 19.43 -7.17
CA GLU A 223 2.83 20.46 -7.99
C GLU A 223 4.07 19.90 -8.69
N LYS A 224 4.24 20.22 -9.97
CA LYS A 224 5.34 19.70 -10.82
C LYS A 224 6.74 19.97 -10.26
N THR A 225 6.92 21.06 -9.51
CA THR A 225 8.19 21.42 -8.83
C THR A 225 8.56 20.43 -7.72
N HIS A 226 7.62 19.62 -7.24
CA HIS A 226 7.82 18.62 -6.20
C HIS A 226 7.78 17.18 -6.72
N THR A 227 7.76 16.99 -8.04
CA THR A 227 7.84 15.67 -8.66
C THR A 227 9.07 14.89 -8.19
N SER A 228 8.85 13.64 -7.78
CA SER A 228 9.89 12.71 -7.35
C SER A 228 9.37 11.27 -7.43
N PHE A 229 10.19 10.28 -7.05
CA PHE A 229 9.75 8.88 -7.09
C PHE A 229 8.56 8.57 -6.15
N VAL A 230 8.32 9.39 -5.13
CA VAL A 230 7.13 9.28 -4.24
C VAL A 230 5.95 10.16 -4.69
N GLY A 231 6.01 10.68 -5.92
CA GLY A 231 4.96 11.49 -6.52
C GLY A 231 5.36 11.93 -7.92
N MET A 232 4.92 11.19 -8.93
CA MET A 232 5.32 11.43 -10.33
C MET A 232 4.38 12.39 -11.07
N HIS A 233 3.08 12.35 -10.76
CA HIS A 233 2.04 12.99 -11.58
C HIS A 233 1.13 13.91 -10.74
N PRO A 234 0.50 14.92 -11.37
CA PRO A 234 -0.38 15.90 -10.72
C PRO A 234 -1.73 15.29 -10.29
N ILE A 235 -1.66 14.33 -9.38
CA ILE A 235 -2.80 13.62 -8.76
C ILE A 235 -2.85 13.94 -7.26
N PRO A 236 -4.01 13.79 -6.59
CA PRO A 236 -4.11 13.90 -5.14
C PRO A 236 -3.38 12.75 -4.43
N ILE A 237 -3.28 12.81 -3.11
CA ILE A 237 -2.59 11.79 -2.31
C ILE A 237 -3.36 10.46 -2.36
N ALA A 238 -4.62 10.46 -1.95
CA ALA A 238 -5.54 9.34 -2.18
C ALA A 238 -6.24 9.61 -3.51
N HIS A 239 -5.92 8.82 -4.53
CA HIS A 239 -6.35 9.07 -5.90
C HIS A 239 -7.62 8.32 -6.30
N GLY A 240 -8.07 7.33 -5.52
CA GLY A 240 -9.30 6.59 -5.78
C GLY A 240 -9.30 5.87 -7.14
N MET A 241 -8.14 5.37 -7.59
CA MET A 241 -8.01 4.67 -8.88
C MET A 241 -7.28 3.36 -8.68
N THR A 242 -7.67 2.33 -9.41
CA THR A 242 -6.89 1.10 -9.60
C THR A 242 -5.63 1.38 -10.41
N ILE A 243 -4.72 0.42 -10.44
CA ILE A 243 -3.45 0.58 -11.16
C ILE A 243 -3.66 0.62 -12.67
N ALA A 244 -4.66 -0.10 -13.20
CA ALA A 244 -4.98 -0.06 -14.62
C ALA A 244 -5.67 1.25 -15.05
N GLU A 245 -6.60 1.78 -14.26
CA GLU A 245 -7.19 3.10 -14.52
C GLU A 245 -6.10 4.20 -14.50
N TYR A 246 -5.17 4.11 -13.54
CA TYR A 246 -4.03 5.03 -13.48
C TYR A 246 -3.10 4.91 -14.70
N ALA A 247 -2.82 3.69 -15.18
CA ALA A 247 -2.06 3.48 -16.40
C ALA A 247 -2.74 4.13 -17.63
N GLN A 248 -4.06 3.99 -17.76
CA GLN A 248 -4.80 4.67 -18.83
C GLN A 248 -4.68 6.19 -18.72
N MET A 249 -4.78 6.73 -17.50
CA MET A 249 -4.59 8.16 -17.25
C MET A 249 -3.18 8.64 -17.63
N ILE A 250 -2.12 7.89 -17.32
CA ILE A 250 -0.74 8.21 -17.74
C ILE A 250 -0.65 8.40 -19.26
N ASN A 251 -1.21 7.46 -20.04
CA ASN A 251 -1.22 7.55 -21.50
C ASN A 251 -2.12 8.69 -22.01
N GLY A 252 -3.34 8.79 -21.49
CA GLY A 252 -4.35 9.73 -21.94
C GLY A 252 -3.96 11.19 -21.68
N GLU A 253 -3.33 11.45 -20.54
CA GLU A 253 -2.81 12.76 -20.16
C GLU A 253 -1.38 13.01 -20.67
N LYS A 254 -0.81 12.06 -21.43
CA LYS A 254 0.51 12.13 -22.06
C LYS A 254 1.62 12.46 -21.07
N TRP A 255 1.62 11.80 -19.92
CA TRP A 255 2.58 12.05 -18.85
C TRP A 255 3.94 11.37 -19.04
N LEU A 256 4.05 10.42 -19.95
CA LEU A 256 5.35 9.83 -20.32
C LEU A 256 6.20 10.86 -21.07
N LYS A 257 7.53 10.71 -21.00
CA LYS A 257 8.47 11.60 -21.68
C LYS A 257 8.14 11.75 -23.16
N ASN A 258 8.21 12.99 -23.67
CA ASN A 258 7.85 13.37 -25.03
C ASN A 258 6.39 13.08 -25.42
N GLY A 259 5.52 12.77 -24.46
CA GLY A 259 4.12 12.44 -24.71
C GLY A 259 3.91 11.11 -25.44
N ILE A 260 4.91 10.21 -25.44
CA ILE A 260 4.76 8.86 -25.97
C ILE A 260 3.70 8.09 -25.19
N GLN A 261 3.15 7.04 -25.80
CA GLN A 261 2.13 6.23 -25.18
C GLN A 261 2.53 4.75 -25.24
N CYS A 262 2.30 4.05 -24.15
CA CYS A 262 2.53 2.62 -24.07
C CYS A 262 1.34 1.86 -24.70
N ALA A 263 1.59 0.85 -25.52
CA ALA A 263 0.52 -0.02 -26.01
C ALA A 263 0.00 -0.91 -24.86
N LEU A 264 -1.13 -0.52 -24.26
CA LEU A 264 -1.72 -1.20 -23.11
C LEU A 264 -2.73 -2.26 -23.54
N THR A 265 -2.73 -3.39 -22.84
CA THR A 265 -3.87 -4.31 -22.77
C THR A 265 -4.21 -4.50 -21.30
N ILE A 266 -5.48 -4.41 -20.93
CA ILE A 266 -5.92 -4.48 -19.53
C ILE A 266 -6.84 -5.69 -19.38
N ILE A 267 -6.57 -6.51 -18.36
CA ILE A 267 -7.52 -7.50 -17.86
C ILE A 267 -8.18 -6.88 -16.63
N SER A 268 -9.35 -6.26 -16.86
CA SER A 268 -10.15 -5.62 -15.81
C SER A 268 -10.72 -6.65 -14.86
N MET A 269 -10.96 -6.26 -13.61
CA MET A 269 -11.63 -7.11 -12.63
C MET A 269 -13.11 -7.31 -12.97
N GLU A 270 -13.67 -8.43 -12.53
CA GLU A 270 -15.12 -8.65 -12.54
C GLU A 270 -15.67 -8.44 -11.12
N ASN A 271 -16.87 -7.88 -11.02
CA ASN A 271 -17.58 -7.64 -9.75
C ASN A 271 -16.82 -6.73 -8.77
N TYR A 272 -16.03 -5.79 -9.27
CA TYR A 272 -15.41 -4.74 -8.47
C TYR A 272 -16.14 -3.42 -8.64
N THR A 273 -16.27 -2.67 -7.55
CA THR A 273 -16.70 -1.26 -7.56
C THR A 273 -15.73 -0.47 -6.70
N HIS A 274 -15.63 0.84 -6.92
CA HIS A 274 -14.76 1.69 -6.07
C HIS A 274 -15.19 1.69 -4.60
N GLN A 275 -16.46 1.37 -4.32
CA GLN A 275 -17.00 1.29 -2.96
C GLN A 275 -16.79 -0.06 -2.27
N MET A 276 -16.28 -1.07 -2.98
CA MET A 276 -16.05 -2.41 -2.42
C MET A 276 -14.88 -2.36 -1.42
N PRO A 277 -15.09 -2.69 -0.12
CA PRO A 277 -14.00 -2.87 0.82
C PRO A 277 -13.12 -4.06 0.42
N TYR A 278 -11.81 -3.89 0.47
CA TYR A 278 -10.86 -4.94 0.10
C TYR A 278 -9.72 -5.07 1.12
N SER A 279 -9.72 -6.17 1.87
CA SER A 279 -8.60 -6.53 2.75
C SER A 279 -7.57 -7.33 1.98
N LEU A 280 -6.31 -6.90 2.06
CA LEU A 280 -5.25 -7.53 1.27
C LEU A 280 -4.88 -8.90 1.86
N PRO A 281 -4.93 -9.99 1.06
CA PRO A 281 -4.59 -11.32 1.55
C PRO A 281 -3.08 -11.51 1.78
N ILE A 282 -2.26 -10.67 1.14
CA ILE A 282 -0.80 -10.65 1.26
C ILE A 282 -0.37 -9.23 1.59
N LYS A 283 0.49 -9.07 2.58
CA LYS A 283 1.02 -7.76 2.99
C LYS A 283 1.71 -7.08 1.79
N PRO A 284 1.34 -5.84 1.43
CA PRO A 284 1.93 -5.16 0.29
C PRO A 284 3.38 -4.70 0.60
N SER A 285 3.69 -4.46 1.88
CA SER A 285 5.05 -4.23 2.39
C SER A 285 5.19 -4.75 3.82
N PRO A 286 6.43 -4.91 4.35
CA PRO A 286 6.65 -5.29 5.74
C PRO A 286 6.02 -4.32 6.76
N ASN A 287 5.84 -3.05 6.38
CA ASN A 287 5.39 -1.98 7.29
C ASN A 287 3.90 -1.65 7.15
N LEU A 288 3.18 -2.27 6.21
CA LEU A 288 1.72 -2.21 6.12
C LEU A 288 1.13 -3.60 6.44
N PRO A 289 1.18 -4.04 7.71
CA PRO A 289 0.90 -5.42 8.06
C PRO A 289 -0.59 -5.81 8.02
N ASN A 290 -1.51 -4.84 8.00
CA ASN A 290 -2.95 -5.08 8.14
C ASN A 290 -3.80 -3.91 7.61
N ASP A 291 -5.12 -4.11 7.55
CA ASP A 291 -6.08 -3.10 7.06
C ASP A 291 -6.03 -1.78 7.84
N GLN A 292 -5.83 -1.84 9.17
CA GLN A 292 -5.71 -0.64 10.00
C GLN A 292 -4.52 0.23 9.55
N SER A 293 -3.36 -0.38 9.33
CA SER A 293 -2.17 0.32 8.83
C SER A 293 -2.39 0.90 7.44
N ILE A 294 -3.11 0.21 6.56
CA ILE A 294 -3.42 0.67 5.20
C ILE A 294 -4.38 1.86 5.21
N ALA A 295 -5.42 1.82 6.06
CA ALA A 295 -6.37 2.91 6.23
C ALA A 295 -5.72 4.16 6.84
N LEU A 296 -4.78 3.98 7.78
CA LEU A 296 -4.05 5.09 8.41
C LEU A 296 -2.90 5.64 7.55
N TYR A 297 -2.36 4.85 6.61
CA TYR A 297 -1.19 5.20 5.80
C TYR A 297 -1.28 6.57 5.10
N PRO A 298 -2.39 6.93 4.41
CA PRO A 298 -2.58 8.26 3.82
C PRO A 298 -2.40 9.44 4.80
N SER A 299 -2.70 9.22 6.08
CA SER A 299 -2.67 10.23 7.14
C SER A 299 -1.34 10.24 7.90
N LEU A 300 -0.79 9.05 8.20
CA LEU A 300 0.41 8.93 9.02
C LEU A 300 1.71 9.04 8.23
N CYS A 301 1.71 8.75 6.93
CA CYS A 301 2.95 8.77 6.15
C CYS A 301 3.57 10.18 6.04
N PHE A 302 2.81 11.26 6.23
CA PHE A 302 3.37 12.61 6.40
C PHE A 302 4.47 12.69 7.46
N PHE A 303 4.39 11.87 8.51
CA PHE A 303 5.39 11.86 9.57
C PHE A 303 6.76 11.34 9.11
N GLU A 304 6.88 10.63 7.98
CA GLU A 304 8.19 10.32 7.39
C GLU A 304 8.92 11.59 6.93
N GLY A 305 8.18 12.66 6.67
CA GLY A 305 8.70 14.01 6.47
C GLY A 305 8.98 14.78 7.75
N THR A 306 8.98 14.12 8.92
CA THR A 306 9.13 14.77 10.23
C THR A 306 10.12 14.04 11.13
N ASN A 307 10.30 14.52 12.36
CA ASN A 307 11.01 13.79 13.40
C ASN A 307 10.13 12.78 14.18
N VAL A 308 8.87 12.58 13.78
CA VAL A 308 7.92 11.68 14.43
C VAL A 308 8.03 10.27 13.84
N SER A 309 8.18 9.27 14.69
CA SER A 309 8.13 7.86 14.30
C SER A 309 6.69 7.44 14.04
N VAL A 310 6.47 6.65 12.99
CA VAL A 310 5.18 5.99 12.66
C VAL A 310 5.10 4.55 13.17
N GLY A 311 5.91 4.21 14.18
CA GLY A 311 5.93 2.85 14.76
C GLY A 311 6.77 1.83 13.99
N ARG A 312 7.57 2.23 12.98
CA ARG A 312 8.57 1.31 12.40
C ARG A 312 9.50 0.82 13.51
N GLY A 313 9.82 -0.47 13.51
CA GLY A 313 10.57 -1.11 14.61
C GLY A 313 9.72 -1.52 15.82
N THR A 314 8.39 -1.53 15.68
CA THR A 314 7.43 -2.14 16.61
C THR A 314 6.50 -3.07 15.84
N ASP A 315 5.55 -3.76 16.50
CA ASP A 315 4.50 -4.56 15.81
C ASP A 315 3.29 -3.72 15.36
N THR A 316 3.37 -2.39 15.50
CA THR A 316 2.27 -1.43 15.28
C THR A 316 2.65 -0.38 14.25
N GLN A 317 3.45 -0.75 13.24
CA GLN A 317 3.86 0.14 12.15
C GLN A 317 2.62 0.75 11.46
N PHE A 318 2.67 2.06 11.21
CA PHE A 318 1.58 2.86 10.67
C PHE A 318 0.25 2.73 11.43
N GLN A 319 0.30 2.36 12.71
CA GLN A 319 -0.85 2.32 13.61
C GLN A 319 -0.60 3.12 14.90
N VAL A 320 0.59 3.71 15.03
CA VAL A 320 0.98 4.63 16.10
C VAL A 320 1.78 5.78 15.50
N PHE A 321 1.85 6.89 16.23
CA PHE A 321 2.87 7.90 15.97
C PHE A 321 3.44 8.42 17.28
N GLY A 322 4.69 8.87 17.28
CA GLY A 322 5.30 9.50 18.45
C GLY A 322 6.76 9.92 18.27
N SER A 323 7.25 10.80 19.14
CA SER A 323 8.64 11.24 19.17
C SER A 323 9.07 11.54 20.61
N PRO A 324 10.37 11.47 20.94
CA PRO A 324 10.90 11.96 22.21
C PRO A 324 10.65 13.47 22.42
N GLU A 325 10.41 14.22 21.33
CA GLU A 325 10.16 15.66 21.36
C GLU A 325 8.68 16.04 21.57
N LEU A 326 7.74 15.07 21.55
CA LEU A 326 6.34 15.38 21.80
C LEU A 326 6.05 15.52 23.31
N ASP A 327 5.18 16.48 23.66
CA ASP A 327 4.82 16.76 25.05
C ASP A 327 4.16 15.55 25.74
N LYS A 328 4.88 14.97 26.71
CA LYS A 328 4.40 13.85 27.56
C LYS A 328 3.15 14.15 28.39
N ASN A 329 2.81 15.44 28.59
CA ASN A 329 1.58 15.83 29.26
C ASN A 329 0.36 15.68 28.34
N GLN A 330 0.55 15.91 27.05
CA GLN A 330 -0.48 15.80 26.01
C GLN A 330 -0.56 14.38 25.44
N PHE A 331 0.57 13.69 25.34
CA PHE A 331 0.68 12.36 24.74
C PHE A 331 1.10 11.33 25.79
N LYS A 332 0.16 10.47 26.19
CA LYS A 332 0.37 9.49 27.26
C LYS A 332 0.88 8.13 26.78
N TYR A 333 0.55 7.75 25.54
CA TYR A 333 1.02 6.50 24.94
C TYR A 333 2.52 6.56 24.70
N ARG A 334 3.21 5.43 24.90
CA ARG A 334 4.65 5.34 24.80
C ARG A 334 5.06 4.06 24.07
N PHE A 335 6.09 4.19 23.24
CA PHE A 335 6.72 3.05 22.57
C PHE A 335 8.19 3.38 22.31
N THR A 336 9.00 2.35 22.06
CA THR A 336 10.42 2.51 21.73
C THR A 336 10.71 1.70 20.47
N PRO A 337 10.95 2.34 19.31
CA PRO A 337 11.37 1.65 18.09
C PRO A 337 12.63 0.81 18.31
N GLN A 338 12.62 -0.42 17.84
CA GLN A 338 13.76 -1.35 17.88
C GLN A 338 14.17 -1.77 16.47
N SER A 339 15.40 -2.25 16.31
CA SER A 339 15.83 -2.86 15.05
C SER A 339 15.12 -4.19 14.87
N THR A 340 14.28 -4.31 13.84
CA THR A 340 13.55 -5.54 13.49
C THR A 340 13.77 -5.91 12.03
N LEU A 341 13.41 -7.14 11.65
CA LEU A 341 13.25 -7.49 10.24
C LEU A 341 12.23 -6.53 9.61
N GLY A 342 12.52 -6.00 8.42
CA GLY A 342 11.73 -4.96 7.75
C GLY A 342 11.92 -3.53 8.27
N ALA A 343 12.72 -3.31 9.33
CA ALA A 343 13.06 -2.00 9.88
C ALA A 343 14.36 -2.05 10.73
N LYS A 344 15.53 -2.16 10.08
CA LYS A 344 16.84 -2.23 10.78
C LYS A 344 17.26 -0.91 11.42
N THR A 345 16.97 0.21 10.76
CA THR A 345 17.31 1.56 11.21
C THR A 345 16.06 2.45 11.26
N PRO A 346 15.07 2.13 12.09
CA PRO A 346 13.82 2.88 12.14
C PRO A 346 14.03 4.30 12.70
N PRO A 347 13.20 5.28 12.33
CA PRO A 347 13.16 6.57 12.99
C PRO A 347 13.01 6.44 14.50
N GLN A 348 13.83 7.18 15.25
CA GLN A 348 13.88 7.15 16.72
C GLN A 348 14.30 5.79 17.32
N LEU A 349 15.12 5.00 16.61
CA LEU A 349 15.71 3.75 17.11
C LEU A 349 16.26 3.91 18.54
N GLY A 350 15.78 3.05 19.44
CA GLY A 350 16.22 2.97 20.84
C GLY A 350 15.74 4.11 21.74
N LYS A 351 14.96 5.07 21.22
CA LYS A 351 14.48 6.24 21.99
C LYS A 351 13.03 6.07 22.40
N LEU A 352 12.73 6.43 23.65
CA LEU A 352 11.36 6.43 24.15
C LEU A 352 10.56 7.56 23.49
N CYS A 353 9.54 7.18 22.72
CA CYS A 353 8.63 8.09 22.05
C CYS A 353 7.35 8.27 22.87
N TYR A 354 6.87 9.51 22.95
CA TYR A 354 5.51 9.83 23.43
C TYR A 354 4.63 10.12 22.22
N GLY A 355 3.38 9.66 22.24
CA GLY A 355 2.45 9.91 21.13
C GLY A 355 1.06 9.33 21.32
N LYS A 356 0.51 8.73 20.26
CA LYS A 356 -0.85 8.19 20.25
C LYS A 356 -0.88 6.80 19.61
N ASP A 357 -1.69 5.93 20.21
CA ASP A 357 -2.06 4.63 19.67
C ASP A 357 -3.35 4.75 18.85
N LEU A 358 -3.31 4.28 17.61
CA LEU A 358 -4.42 4.28 16.67
C LEU A 358 -4.79 2.85 16.21
N THR A 359 -4.27 1.80 16.87
CA THR A 359 -4.50 0.40 16.50
C THR A 359 -5.97 -0.03 16.56
N GLN A 360 -6.78 0.63 17.40
CA GLN A 360 -8.22 0.38 17.55
C GLN A 360 -9.08 1.59 17.14
N THR A 361 -8.48 2.57 16.44
CA THR A 361 -9.22 3.77 16.01
C THR A 361 -10.04 3.46 14.77
N ASN A 362 -11.33 3.80 14.80
CA ASN A 362 -12.15 3.79 13.59
C ASN A 362 -11.65 4.87 12.62
N VAL A 363 -11.26 4.47 11.42
CA VAL A 363 -10.71 5.37 10.40
C VAL A 363 -11.80 5.73 9.41
N ALA A 364 -12.25 6.98 9.44
CA ALA A 364 -13.18 7.48 8.44
C ALA A 364 -12.48 7.64 7.06
N PRO A 365 -13.19 7.49 5.93
CA PRO A 365 -12.63 7.77 4.61
C PRO A 365 -12.07 9.20 4.53
N GLY A 366 -10.88 9.35 3.96
CA GLY A 366 -10.19 10.63 3.85
C GLY A 366 -8.88 10.70 4.65
N ILE A 367 -8.11 11.75 4.40
CA ILE A 367 -6.84 12.02 5.08
C ILE A 367 -7.13 12.80 6.36
N ASN A 368 -6.74 12.31 7.53
CA ASN A 368 -6.86 13.03 8.80
C ASN A 368 -5.55 13.82 9.08
N LEU A 369 -5.64 15.14 9.08
CA LEU A 369 -4.52 16.05 9.34
C LEU A 369 -4.40 16.41 10.82
N GLU A 370 -5.44 16.19 11.64
CA GLU A 370 -5.39 16.45 13.09
C GLU A 370 -4.18 15.76 13.74
N TYR A 371 -3.76 14.58 13.25
CA TYR A 371 -2.59 13.90 13.78
C TYR A 371 -1.31 14.74 13.63
N VAL A 372 -1.01 15.21 12.41
CA VAL A 372 0.20 16.01 12.17
C VAL A 372 0.09 17.42 12.74
N ILE A 373 -1.11 18.03 12.68
CA ILE A 373 -1.39 19.35 13.27
C ILE A 373 -1.17 19.30 14.79
N LYS A 374 -1.73 18.29 15.48
CA LYS A 374 -1.60 18.15 16.93
C LYS A 374 -0.17 17.82 17.34
N ALA A 375 0.52 16.95 16.60
CA ALA A 375 1.93 16.67 16.86
C ALA A 375 2.81 17.93 16.70
N TYR A 376 2.58 18.73 15.66
CA TYR A 376 3.29 20.00 15.45
C TYR A 376 2.97 21.05 16.53
N ALA A 377 1.70 21.13 16.98
CA ALA A 377 1.29 22.07 18.02
C ALA A 377 1.96 21.77 19.38
N HIS A 378 2.25 20.50 19.66
CA HIS A 378 2.73 20.00 20.95
C HIS A 378 4.12 19.34 20.87
N THR A 379 4.94 19.75 19.91
CA THR A 379 6.37 19.40 19.86
C THR A 379 7.20 20.43 20.64
N ALA A 380 8.25 19.98 21.32
CA ALA A 380 9.19 20.84 22.03
C ALA A 380 10.01 21.73 21.09
N ASN A 381 10.25 21.28 19.85
CA ASN A 381 11.02 22.03 18.86
C ASN A 381 10.33 22.03 17.48
N LYS A 382 9.73 23.18 17.12
CA LYS A 382 9.08 23.37 15.82
C LYS A 382 10.07 23.48 14.65
N THR A 383 11.32 23.89 14.91
CA THR A 383 12.33 24.09 13.86
C THR A 383 12.84 22.77 13.27
N THR A 384 12.84 21.70 14.06
CA THR A 384 13.28 20.35 13.67
C THR A 384 12.13 19.41 13.34
N PHE A 385 10.88 19.87 13.51
CA PHE A 385 9.70 19.02 13.30
C PHE A 385 9.60 18.55 11.85
N PHE A 386 9.68 19.44 10.87
CA PHE A 386 9.63 19.11 9.45
C PHE A 386 11.03 18.96 8.85
N ASN A 387 11.20 17.97 7.97
CA ASN A 387 12.35 17.85 7.09
C ASN A 387 11.94 18.08 5.61
N SER A 388 12.91 18.09 4.70
CA SER A 388 12.66 18.37 3.27
C SER A 388 11.78 17.33 2.56
N PHE A 389 11.62 16.13 3.12
CA PHE A 389 10.81 15.06 2.55
C PHE A 389 9.31 15.31 2.76
N PHE A 390 8.90 16.11 3.76
CA PHE A 390 7.49 16.46 3.99
C PHE A 390 6.84 17.07 2.74
N VAL A 391 7.52 18.03 2.12
CA VAL A 391 7.04 18.71 0.91
C VAL A 391 6.94 17.75 -0.27
N LYS A 392 7.85 16.76 -0.38
CA LYS A 392 7.78 15.73 -1.43
C LYS A 392 6.58 14.81 -1.26
N LEU A 393 6.29 14.40 -0.02
CA LEU A 393 5.11 13.57 0.30
C LEU A 393 3.81 14.34 0.08
N ALA A 394 3.74 15.57 0.60
CA ALA A 394 2.59 16.47 0.42
C ALA A 394 2.40 16.88 -1.04
N GLY A 395 3.48 16.97 -1.82
CA GLY A 395 3.46 17.41 -3.20
C GLY A 395 3.19 18.91 -3.37
N THR A 396 3.23 19.68 -2.28
CA THR A 396 3.10 21.13 -2.26
C THR A 396 3.83 21.68 -1.03
N SER A 397 4.42 22.87 -1.16
CA SER A 397 4.95 23.59 0.00
C SER A 397 3.86 24.19 0.89
N GLN A 398 2.60 24.23 0.42
CA GLN A 398 1.51 24.94 1.09
C GLN A 398 1.08 24.25 2.39
N LEU A 399 0.98 22.92 2.43
CA LEU A 399 0.54 22.17 3.60
C LEU A 399 1.42 22.46 4.84
N GLN A 400 2.74 22.44 4.67
CA GLN A 400 3.66 22.75 5.76
C GLN A 400 3.47 24.17 6.28
N LYS A 401 3.31 25.16 5.38
CA LYS A 401 3.10 26.56 5.73
C LYS A 401 1.79 26.75 6.50
N GLN A 402 0.72 26.10 6.07
CA GLN A 402 -0.60 26.20 6.70
C GLN A 402 -0.61 25.60 8.11
N ILE A 403 0.02 24.43 8.29
CA ILE A 403 0.20 23.83 9.63
C ILE A 403 1.02 24.78 10.52
N ALA A 404 2.11 25.36 9.98
CA ALA A 404 2.94 26.30 10.72
C ALA A 404 2.20 27.58 11.13
N GLN A 405 1.24 28.03 10.31
CA GLN A 405 0.35 29.17 10.56
C GLN A 405 -0.80 28.86 11.52
N GLY A 406 -0.99 27.59 11.91
CA GLY A 406 -2.03 27.19 12.86
C GLY A 406 -3.43 27.02 12.25
N LEU A 407 -3.53 26.85 10.93
CA LEU A 407 -4.81 26.56 10.30
C LEU A 407 -5.36 25.21 10.78
N SER A 408 -6.68 25.13 10.91
CA SER A 408 -7.41 23.89 11.18
C SER A 408 -7.41 22.96 9.97
N GLU A 409 -7.66 21.66 10.20
CA GLU A 409 -7.81 20.69 9.11
C GLU A 409 -8.86 21.13 8.08
N LYS A 410 -9.99 21.68 8.53
CA LYS A 410 -11.06 22.15 7.65
C LYS A 410 -10.59 23.26 6.72
N GLU A 411 -9.85 24.24 7.25
CA GLU A 411 -9.30 25.35 6.45
C GLU A 411 -8.26 24.85 5.45
N ILE A 412 -7.39 23.93 5.87
CA ILE A 412 -6.38 23.33 4.99
C ILE A 412 -7.04 22.56 3.85
N LYS A 413 -7.98 21.66 4.16
CA LYS A 413 -8.70 20.86 3.15
C LYS A 413 -9.47 21.72 2.15
N ALA A 414 -10.03 22.84 2.59
CA ALA A 414 -10.70 23.78 1.70
C ALA A 414 -9.75 24.32 0.59
N THR A 415 -8.45 24.40 0.85
CA THR A 415 -7.48 24.97 -0.11
C THR A 415 -7.18 24.06 -1.30
N TRP A 416 -7.37 22.73 -1.19
CA TRP A 416 -7.19 21.81 -2.31
C TRP A 416 -8.50 21.29 -2.90
N ALA A 417 -9.66 21.66 -2.36
CA ALA A 417 -10.97 21.22 -2.85
C ALA A 417 -11.15 21.50 -4.35
N THR A 418 -10.77 22.68 -4.84
CA THR A 418 -10.82 23.00 -6.28
C THR A 418 -9.91 22.10 -7.12
N GLY A 419 -8.75 21.69 -6.59
CA GLY A 419 -7.86 20.74 -7.24
C GLY A 419 -8.50 19.34 -7.34
N LEU A 420 -9.17 18.90 -6.28
CA LEU A 420 -9.91 17.64 -6.27
C LEU A 420 -11.05 17.62 -7.30
N GLU A 421 -11.82 18.71 -7.40
CA GLU A 421 -12.90 18.80 -8.40
C GLU A 421 -12.38 18.75 -9.84
N LYS A 422 -11.22 19.37 -10.11
CA LYS A 422 -10.56 19.24 -11.41
C LYS A 422 -10.11 17.81 -11.67
N PHE A 423 -9.47 17.18 -10.68
CA PHE A 423 -8.99 15.81 -10.80
C PHE A 423 -10.14 14.81 -11.02
N LYS A 424 -11.27 14.95 -10.34
CA LYS A 424 -12.47 14.10 -10.53
C LYS A 424 -12.93 14.09 -11.98
N LYS A 425 -13.03 15.27 -12.62
CA LYS A 425 -13.40 15.42 -14.03
C LYS A 425 -12.40 14.75 -14.98
N ILE A 426 -11.10 14.83 -14.66
CA ILE A 426 -10.05 14.15 -15.44
C ILE A 426 -10.20 12.63 -15.27
N ARG A 427 -10.37 12.16 -14.03
CA ARG A 427 -10.50 10.75 -13.64
C ARG A 427 -11.67 10.05 -14.33
N GLU A 428 -12.81 10.71 -14.48
CA GLU A 428 -14.01 10.15 -15.15
C GLU A 428 -13.73 9.56 -16.53
N ARG A 429 -12.73 10.06 -17.26
CA ARG A 429 -12.35 9.55 -18.59
C ARG A 429 -11.62 8.20 -18.56
N TYR A 430 -11.15 7.77 -17.39
CA TYR A 430 -10.25 6.62 -17.25
C TYR A 430 -10.76 5.55 -16.28
N VAL A 431 -11.88 5.81 -15.61
CA VAL A 431 -12.49 4.89 -14.66
C VAL A 431 -13.04 3.67 -15.42
N LEU A 432 -12.72 2.48 -14.92
CA LEU A 432 -13.14 1.18 -15.46
C LEU A 432 -14.31 0.58 -14.68
N TYR A 433 -14.51 1.04 -13.44
CA TYR A 433 -15.41 0.43 -12.47
C TYR A 433 -16.40 1.45 -11.92
N PRO A 434 -17.63 1.05 -11.59
CA PRO A 434 -18.64 1.95 -11.03
C PRO A 434 -18.28 2.44 -9.62
#